data_AF-A0A2S0WUZ8-F1
#
_entry.id   AF-A0A2S0WUZ8-F1
#
_cell.length_a   1.000
_cell.length_b   1.000
_cell.length_c   1.000
_cell.angle_alpha   90.00
_cell.angle_beta   90.00
_cell.angle_gamma   90.00
#
_symmetry.space_group_name_H-M   'P 1'
#
loop_
_entity.id
_entity.type
_entity.pdbx_description
1 polymer ?
#
loop_
_entity_poly.entity_id
_entity_poly.type
_entity_poly.pdbx_seq_one_letter_code
_entity_poly.pdbx_strand_id
1 'polypeptide(L)'
;MRLVTTPRVTFLRSIADEILQHHGRGRMIVAIDGPLQSGKTAFGDDLAAVLEERDHAVFRASMEGFHRSREAQAAFGEDTPARYHRYGFDESALRRVLVEPFRLGGSTAFVTRVFDPTRDTWVEPKWSTGPDDAILVIDGRFLLRPRLADLWDVRIALDGDPVDPADEIAYAESDPRLVASIVVDNRDPGHPRRRFFDSC
;
A
#
# COMPACT_ATOMS: atom_id res chain seq x y z
N MET A 1 -4.75 -17.37 -14.78
CA MET A 1 -5.78 -17.03 -15.81
C MET A 1 -5.26 -15.83 -16.58
N ARG A 2 -5.34 -15.81 -17.92
CA ARG A 2 -4.84 -14.68 -18.70
C ARG A 2 -5.82 -13.51 -18.62
N LEU A 3 -5.38 -12.35 -18.14
CA LEU A 3 -6.17 -11.13 -18.06
C LEU A 3 -6.42 -10.56 -19.46
N VAL A 4 -7.60 -9.98 -19.67
CA VAL A 4 -7.98 -9.30 -20.91
C VAL A 4 -7.01 -8.15 -21.15
N THR A 5 -6.42 -8.09 -22.35
CA THR A 5 -5.51 -7.02 -22.72
C THR A 5 -6.28 -5.71 -22.92
N THR A 6 -6.11 -4.79 -21.99
CA THR A 6 -6.59 -3.40 -22.03
C THR A 6 -5.40 -2.44 -21.89
N PRO A 7 -5.55 -1.13 -22.15
CA PRO A 7 -4.48 -0.17 -21.89
C PRO A 7 -4.02 -0.19 -20.43
N ARG A 8 -4.96 -0.27 -19.48
CA ARG A 8 -4.68 -0.46 -18.04
C ARG A 8 -3.86 -1.72 -17.75
N VAL A 9 -4.29 -2.88 -18.22
CA VAL A 9 -3.58 -4.15 -17.98
C VAL A 9 -2.20 -4.15 -18.63
N THR A 10 -2.06 -3.55 -19.82
CA THR A 10 -0.76 -3.39 -20.50
C THR A 10 0.20 -2.53 -19.68
N PHE A 11 -0.29 -1.40 -19.14
CA PHE A 11 0.49 -0.54 -18.25
C PHE A 11 0.90 -1.29 -16.98
N LEU A 12 -0.03 -1.95 -16.31
CA LEU A 12 0.26 -2.72 -15.09
C LEU A 12 1.24 -3.87 -15.35
N ARG A 13 1.16 -4.53 -16.51
CA ARG A 13 2.16 -5.53 -16.93
C ARG A 13 3.56 -4.92 -17.05
N SER A 14 3.70 -3.71 -17.60
CA SER A 14 5.01 -3.04 -17.63
C SER A 14 5.55 -2.71 -16.24
N ILE A 15 4.70 -2.29 -15.31
CA ILE A 15 5.11 -2.03 -13.91
C ILE A 15 5.52 -3.33 -13.23
N ALA A 16 4.74 -4.41 -13.41
CA ALA A 16 5.06 -5.72 -12.86
C ALA A 16 6.40 -6.25 -13.42
N ASP A 17 6.64 -6.12 -14.73
CA ASP A 17 7.89 -6.54 -15.36
C ASP A 17 9.10 -5.79 -14.77
N GLU A 18 8.99 -4.48 -14.54
CA GLU A 18 10.03 -3.69 -13.86
C GLU A 18 10.28 -4.16 -12.42
N ILE A 19 9.21 -4.34 -11.64
CA ILE A 19 9.29 -4.82 -10.25
C ILE A 19 10.02 -6.16 -10.18
N LEU A 20 9.63 -7.12 -11.03
CA LEU A 20 10.19 -8.47 -11.03
C LEU A 20 11.65 -8.51 -11.50
N GLN A 21 12.04 -7.62 -12.42
CA GLN A 21 13.44 -7.51 -12.86
C GLN A 21 14.38 -7.04 -11.76
N HIS A 22 13.94 -6.15 -10.86
CA HIS A 22 14.79 -5.56 -9.83
C HIS A 22 14.81 -6.32 -8.50
N HIS A 23 13.83 -7.20 -8.26
CA HIS A 23 13.62 -7.80 -6.94
C HIS A 23 13.42 -9.33 -6.97
N GLY A 24 14.02 -10.04 -7.92
CA GLY A 24 13.82 -11.49 -8.14
C GLY A 24 14.37 -12.46 -7.08
N ARG A 25 14.60 -12.03 -5.83
CA ARG A 25 15.08 -12.91 -4.75
C ARG A 25 14.38 -12.61 -3.42
N GLY A 26 13.68 -13.62 -2.91
CA GLY A 26 13.03 -13.57 -1.61
C GLY A 26 11.66 -12.88 -1.62
N ARG A 27 11.08 -12.73 -0.44
CA ARG A 27 9.79 -12.06 -0.25
C ARG A 27 9.93 -10.56 -0.49
N MET A 28 8.93 -9.98 -1.17
CA MET A 28 8.92 -8.58 -1.59
C MET A 28 7.67 -7.86 -1.11
N ILE A 29 7.80 -6.59 -0.74
CA ILE A 29 6.70 -5.72 -0.33
C ILE A 29 6.62 -4.51 -1.26
N VAL A 30 5.50 -4.38 -1.94
CA VAL A 30 5.13 -3.26 -2.82
C VAL A 30 4.14 -2.37 -2.09
N ALA A 31 4.51 -1.13 -1.80
CA ALA A 31 3.64 -0.13 -1.19
C ALA A 31 3.05 0.82 -2.24
N ILE A 32 1.75 1.08 -2.16
CA ILE A 32 1.00 1.98 -3.06
C ILE A 32 0.33 3.07 -2.21
N ASP A 33 0.94 4.25 -2.19
CA ASP A 33 0.42 5.41 -1.49
C ASP A 33 -0.31 6.36 -2.45
N GLY A 34 -1.27 7.11 -1.93
CA GLY A 34 -2.00 8.12 -2.66
C GLY A 34 -3.09 8.72 -1.78
N PRO A 35 -3.58 9.93 -2.13
CA PRO A 35 -4.57 10.61 -1.32
C PRO A 35 -5.89 9.83 -1.30
N LEU A 36 -6.80 10.21 -0.42
CA LEU A 36 -8.17 9.73 -0.40
C LEU A 36 -8.77 9.82 -1.81
N GLN A 37 -9.51 8.78 -2.23
CA GLN A 37 -10.14 8.67 -3.56
C GLN A 37 -9.19 8.65 -4.78
N SER A 38 -7.89 8.44 -4.61
CA SER A 38 -6.93 8.24 -5.74
C SER A 38 -7.11 6.95 -6.56
N GLY A 39 -7.95 6.02 -6.10
CA GLY A 39 -8.11 4.70 -6.73
C GLY A 39 -6.99 3.70 -6.38
N LYS A 40 -6.16 3.98 -5.37
CA LYS A 40 -5.04 3.13 -4.93
C LYS A 40 -5.42 1.68 -4.60
N THR A 41 -6.59 1.45 -4.02
CA THR A 41 -7.05 0.09 -3.70
C THR A 41 -7.32 -0.70 -4.97
N ALA A 42 -8.10 -0.15 -5.91
CA ALA A 42 -8.36 -0.78 -7.20
C ALA A 42 -7.06 -0.98 -8.02
N PHE A 43 -6.16 0.01 -7.99
CA PHE A 43 -4.84 -0.12 -8.62
C PHE A 43 -4.01 -1.25 -8.01
N GLY A 44 -3.98 -1.39 -6.68
CA GLY A 44 -3.28 -2.47 -6.00
C GLY A 44 -3.89 -3.84 -6.28
N ASP A 45 -5.22 -3.94 -6.37
CA ASP A 45 -5.92 -5.18 -6.71
C ASP A 45 -5.59 -5.61 -8.15
N ASP A 46 -5.62 -4.68 -9.11
CA ASP A 46 -5.28 -4.97 -10.50
C ASP A 46 -3.78 -5.31 -10.67
N LEU A 47 -2.89 -4.63 -9.93
CA LEU A 47 -1.46 -4.96 -9.94
C LEU A 47 -1.21 -6.37 -9.40
N ALA A 48 -1.89 -6.75 -8.31
CA ALA A 48 -1.79 -8.10 -7.77
C ALA A 48 -2.28 -9.15 -8.77
N ALA A 49 -3.41 -8.92 -9.45
CA ALA A 49 -3.91 -9.83 -10.47
C ALA A 49 -2.90 -10.01 -11.63
N VAL A 50 -2.18 -8.96 -12.02
CA VAL A 50 -1.12 -9.04 -13.04
C VAL A 50 0.10 -9.81 -12.54
N LEU A 51 0.49 -9.63 -11.29
CA LEU A 51 1.60 -10.40 -10.68
C LEU A 51 1.25 -11.89 -10.53
N GLU A 52 0.01 -12.21 -10.17
CA GLU A 52 -0.53 -13.58 -10.14
C GLU A 52 -0.59 -14.22 -11.54
N GLU A 53 -0.89 -13.43 -12.59
CA GLU A 53 -0.82 -13.90 -13.98
C GLU A 53 0.61 -14.33 -14.38
N ARG A 54 1.64 -13.83 -13.67
CA ARG A 54 3.06 -14.20 -13.85
C ARG A 54 3.52 -15.31 -12.88
N ASP A 55 2.58 -16.07 -12.33
CA ASP A 55 2.82 -17.23 -11.45
C ASP A 55 3.46 -16.89 -10.09
N HIS A 56 3.32 -15.64 -9.61
CA HIS A 56 3.73 -15.26 -8.26
C HIS A 56 2.59 -15.42 -7.25
N ALA A 57 2.91 -15.88 -6.03
CA ALA A 57 1.97 -15.86 -4.91
C ALA A 57 1.86 -14.43 -4.36
N VAL A 58 0.70 -13.80 -4.52
CA VAL A 58 0.47 -12.41 -4.11
C VAL A 58 -0.49 -12.34 -2.91
N PHE A 59 -0.18 -11.48 -1.96
CA PHE A 59 -1.02 -11.18 -0.81
C PHE A 59 -1.41 -9.71 -0.85
N ARG A 60 -2.71 -9.43 -0.69
CA ARG A 60 -3.25 -8.07 -0.63
C ARG A 60 -3.49 -7.64 0.81
N ALA A 61 -3.02 -6.45 1.14
CA ALA A 61 -3.32 -5.76 2.38
C ALA A 61 -3.69 -4.30 2.10
N SER A 62 -4.40 -3.67 3.03
CA SER A 62 -4.65 -2.24 3.01
C SER A 62 -4.34 -1.66 4.38
N MET A 63 -3.75 -0.46 4.40
CA MET A 63 -3.50 0.31 5.63
C MET A 63 -4.77 0.51 6.46
N GLU A 64 -5.93 0.59 5.79
CA GLU A 64 -7.26 0.67 6.43
C GLU A 64 -7.55 -0.55 7.34
N GLY A 65 -6.93 -1.71 7.06
CA GLY A 65 -7.02 -2.90 7.90
C GLY A 65 -6.25 -2.82 9.23
N PHE A 66 -5.48 -1.74 9.42
CA PHE A 66 -4.66 -1.45 10.59
C PHE A 66 -5.04 -0.09 11.22
N HIS A 67 -6.29 0.33 11.03
CA HIS A 67 -6.82 1.52 11.68
C HIS A 67 -6.84 1.33 13.21
N ARG A 68 -6.55 2.40 13.97
CA ARG A 68 -6.86 2.45 15.41
C ARG A 68 -8.36 2.62 15.60
N SER A 69 -8.94 2.04 16.64
CA SER A 69 -10.34 2.33 16.99
C SER A 69 -10.55 3.83 17.26
N ARG A 70 -11.80 4.30 17.16
CA ARG A 70 -12.12 5.71 17.51
C ARG A 70 -11.75 6.03 18.95
N GLU A 71 -11.97 5.10 19.87
CA GLU A 71 -11.57 5.21 21.27
C GLU A 71 -10.04 5.36 21.42
N ALA A 72 -9.27 4.51 20.75
CA ALA A 72 -7.81 4.57 20.79
C ALA A 72 -7.26 5.86 20.17
N GLN A 73 -7.93 6.42 19.16
CA GLN A 73 -7.59 7.73 18.59
C GLN A 73 -7.92 8.87 19.54
N ALA A 74 -9.07 8.82 20.24
CA ALA A 74 -9.51 9.86 21.17
C ALA A 74 -8.53 10.05 22.34
N ALA A 75 -7.75 9.02 22.69
CA ALA A 75 -6.65 9.13 23.66
C ALA A 75 -5.56 10.15 23.26
N PHE A 76 -5.50 10.54 21.98
CA PHE A 76 -4.56 11.53 21.44
C PHE A 76 -5.20 12.92 21.23
N GLY A 77 -6.38 13.18 21.80
CA GLY A 77 -7.05 14.48 21.78
C GLY A 77 -8.17 14.61 20.75
N GLU A 78 -8.57 15.86 20.52
CA GLU A 78 -9.72 16.23 19.68
C GLU A 78 -9.65 15.69 18.25
N ASP A 79 -10.82 15.52 17.63
CA ASP A 79 -10.96 15.06 16.25
C ASP A 79 -10.49 16.10 15.25
N THR A 80 -9.19 16.07 15.00
CA THR A 80 -8.50 16.96 14.08
C THR A 80 -7.80 16.18 12.96
N PRO A 81 -7.65 16.77 11.77
CA PRO A 81 -6.89 16.17 10.68
C PRO A 81 -5.45 15.83 11.05
N ALA A 82 -4.79 16.68 11.83
CA ALA A 82 -3.43 16.45 12.33
C ALA A 82 -3.35 15.21 13.24
N ARG A 83 -4.33 15.04 14.15
CA ARG A 83 -4.42 13.83 14.98
C ARG A 83 -4.65 12.60 14.10
N TYR A 84 -5.53 12.69 13.10
CA TYR A 84 -5.80 11.59 12.19
C TYR A 84 -4.55 11.16 11.41
N HIS A 85 -3.84 12.11 10.79
CA HIS A 85 -2.58 11.85 10.08
C HIS A 85 -1.55 11.13 10.97
N ARG A 86 -1.38 11.61 12.21
CA ARG A 86 -0.34 11.08 13.11
C ARG A 86 -0.74 9.77 13.79
N TYR A 87 -2.01 9.62 14.17
CA TYR A 87 -2.47 8.57 15.09
C TYR A 87 -3.63 7.71 14.56
N GLY A 88 -4.13 7.93 13.35
CA GLY A 88 -5.24 7.16 12.77
C GLY A 88 -4.91 5.67 12.60
N PHE A 89 -3.65 5.32 12.35
CA PHE A 89 -3.23 3.94 12.06
C PHE A 89 -2.30 3.36 13.12
N ASP A 90 -2.51 2.08 13.44
CA ASP A 90 -1.64 1.29 14.30
C ASP A 90 -0.46 0.71 13.51
N GLU A 91 0.55 1.55 13.30
CA GLU A 91 1.80 1.16 12.65
C GLU A 91 2.54 0.04 13.39
N SER A 92 2.38 -0.05 14.71
CA SER A 92 3.00 -1.10 15.51
C SER A 92 2.35 -2.45 15.21
N ALA A 93 1.02 -2.48 15.10
CA ALA A 93 0.30 -3.68 14.67
C ALA A 93 0.71 -4.07 13.25
N LEU A 94 0.71 -3.12 12.30
CA LEU A 94 1.14 -3.36 10.91
C LEU A 94 2.52 -4.03 10.84
N ARG A 95 3.50 -3.51 11.59
CA ARG A 95 4.84 -4.09 11.65
C ARG A 95 4.83 -5.51 12.21
N ARG A 96 4.26 -5.67 13.41
CA ARG A 96 4.36 -6.90 14.20
C ARG A 96 3.61 -8.08 13.59
N VAL A 97 2.45 -7.85 12.97
CA VAL A 97 1.58 -8.94 12.51
C VAL A 97 1.61 -9.15 11.00
N LEU A 98 2.03 -8.14 10.22
CA LEU A 98 2.13 -8.25 8.76
C LEU A 98 3.58 -8.19 8.30
N VAL A 99 4.24 -7.04 8.42
CA VAL A 99 5.49 -6.76 7.69
C VAL A 99 6.66 -7.61 8.18
N GLU A 100 6.90 -7.64 9.49
CA GLU A 100 7.98 -8.42 10.10
C GLU A 100 7.81 -9.93 9.85
N PRO A 101 6.66 -10.57 10.17
CA PRO A 101 6.48 -11.99 9.90
C PRO A 101 6.47 -12.32 8.41
N PHE A 102 5.98 -11.41 7.55
CA PHE A 102 6.10 -11.57 6.11
C PHE A 102 7.58 -11.56 5.70
N ARG A 103 8.42 -10.65 6.17
CA ARG A 103 9.85 -10.66 5.80
C ARG A 103 10.62 -11.86 6.33
N LEU A 104 10.24 -12.44 7.47
CA LEU A 104 10.92 -13.59 8.06
C LEU A 104 10.89 -14.86 7.18
N GLY A 105 9.93 -14.99 6.26
CA GLY A 105 9.90 -16.15 5.35
C GLY A 105 9.46 -17.46 6.02
N GLY A 106 9.64 -18.57 5.29
CA GLY A 106 9.37 -19.92 5.78
C GLY A 106 7.93 -20.12 6.27
N SER A 107 7.77 -20.87 7.36
CA SER A 107 6.46 -21.18 7.98
C SER A 107 5.91 -20.04 8.85
N THR A 108 6.52 -18.86 8.86
CA THR A 108 6.05 -17.73 9.65
C THR A 108 4.74 -17.20 9.07
N ALA A 109 3.68 -17.25 9.88
CA ALA A 109 2.37 -16.76 9.49
C ALA A 109 2.25 -15.25 9.72
N PHE A 110 1.55 -14.57 8.82
CA PHE A 110 1.26 -13.14 8.86
C PHE A 110 -0.25 -12.89 8.69
N VAL A 111 -0.67 -11.67 9.00
CA VAL A 111 -2.08 -11.25 8.99
C VAL A 111 -2.21 -9.96 8.18
N THR A 112 -3.08 -9.96 7.16
CA THR A 112 -3.24 -8.80 6.26
C THR A 112 -4.25 -7.75 6.74
N ARG A 113 -5.02 -8.06 7.80
CA ARG A 113 -6.02 -7.18 8.40
C ARG A 113 -6.34 -7.59 9.83
N VAL A 114 -6.42 -6.62 10.74
CA VAL A 114 -6.81 -6.84 12.15
C VAL A 114 -8.00 -5.99 12.59
N PHE A 115 -8.37 -4.97 11.82
CA PHE A 115 -9.43 -4.05 12.17
C PHE A 115 -10.43 -3.84 11.03
N ASP A 116 -11.68 -3.55 11.39
CA ASP A 116 -12.73 -3.08 10.49
C ASP A 116 -13.12 -1.64 10.84
N PRO A 117 -12.62 -0.63 10.09
CA PRO A 117 -12.88 0.76 10.39
C PRO A 117 -14.34 1.17 10.19
N THR A 118 -15.10 0.45 9.35
CA THR A 118 -16.53 0.74 9.13
C THR A 118 -17.36 0.39 10.35
N ARG A 119 -17.02 -0.72 11.01
CA ARG A 119 -17.70 -1.21 12.21
C ARG A 119 -17.03 -0.79 13.52
N ASP A 120 -15.87 -0.13 13.43
CA ASP A 120 -15.02 0.23 14.56
C ASP A 120 -14.72 -0.96 15.49
N THR A 121 -14.41 -2.12 14.91
CA THR A 121 -14.20 -3.36 15.66
C THR A 121 -12.99 -4.15 15.17
N TRP A 122 -12.40 -4.93 16.08
CA TRP A 122 -11.37 -5.91 15.74
C TRP A 122 -11.99 -7.05 14.95
N VAL A 123 -11.26 -7.54 13.95
CA VAL A 123 -11.66 -8.74 13.19
C VAL A 123 -10.85 -9.94 13.66
N GLU A 124 -11.43 -11.12 13.52
CA GLU A 124 -10.71 -12.37 13.75
C GLU A 124 -9.52 -12.48 12.77
N PRO A 125 -8.27 -12.57 13.27
CA PRO A 125 -7.11 -12.61 12.39
C PRO A 125 -7.08 -13.87 11.53
N LYS A 126 -7.00 -13.68 10.21
CA LYS A 126 -6.72 -14.79 9.27
C LYS A 126 -5.21 -14.94 9.09
N TRP A 127 -4.63 -15.89 9.79
CA TRP A 127 -3.23 -16.26 9.65
C TRP A 127 -2.97 -16.94 8.31
N SER A 128 -2.01 -16.41 7.56
CA SER A 128 -1.61 -16.93 6.25
C SER A 128 -0.11 -17.13 6.18
N THR A 129 0.34 -18.15 5.46
CA THR A 129 1.74 -18.37 5.11
C THR A 129 1.90 -18.24 3.60
N GLY A 130 3.11 -17.94 3.13
CA GLY A 130 3.41 -17.86 1.70
C GLY A 130 4.77 -18.48 1.37
N PRO A 131 5.03 -18.75 0.08
CA PRO A 131 6.34 -19.22 -0.36
C PRO A 131 7.44 -18.16 -0.13
N ASP A 132 8.69 -18.55 -0.36
CA ASP A 132 9.87 -17.70 -0.12
C ASP A 132 10.00 -16.55 -1.13
N ASP A 133 9.27 -16.58 -2.24
CA ASP A 133 9.20 -15.57 -3.29
C ASP A 133 7.83 -14.85 -3.34
N ALA A 134 7.05 -14.95 -2.26
CA ALA A 134 5.75 -14.28 -2.16
C ALA A 134 5.88 -12.75 -2.26
N ILE A 135 4.86 -12.11 -2.83
CA ILE A 135 4.78 -10.66 -2.97
C ILE A 135 3.62 -10.14 -2.11
N LEU A 136 3.88 -9.17 -1.25
CA LEU A 136 2.86 -8.42 -0.51
C LEU A 136 2.63 -7.10 -1.23
N VAL A 137 1.41 -6.87 -1.71
CA VAL A 137 0.99 -5.57 -2.24
C VAL A 137 0.11 -4.90 -1.18
N ILE A 138 0.56 -3.76 -0.66
CA ILE A 138 -0.16 -2.96 0.33
C ILE A 138 -0.50 -1.58 -0.22
N ASP A 139 -1.78 -1.19 -0.13
CA ASP A 139 -2.24 0.16 -0.48
C ASP A 139 -2.71 0.92 0.76
N GLY A 140 -2.65 2.24 0.71
CA GLY A 140 -3.10 3.04 1.85
C GLY A 140 -2.68 4.50 1.76
N ARG A 141 -3.22 5.30 2.67
CA ARG A 141 -2.69 6.65 2.91
C ARG A 141 -1.49 6.56 3.85
N PHE A 142 -0.54 7.46 3.68
CA PHE A 142 0.59 7.64 4.61
C PHE A 142 1.53 6.42 4.71
N LEU A 143 1.54 5.56 3.70
CA LEU A 143 2.47 4.42 3.63
C LEU A 143 3.91 4.88 3.42
N LEU A 144 4.15 5.90 2.59
CA LEU A 144 5.49 6.37 2.25
C LEU A 144 6.03 7.45 3.18
N ARG A 145 5.38 7.68 4.32
CA ARG A 145 5.90 8.62 5.34
C ARG A 145 7.24 8.13 5.91
N PRO A 146 8.11 9.03 6.41
CA PRO A 146 9.47 8.67 6.83
C PRO A 146 9.55 7.50 7.82
N ARG A 147 8.60 7.39 8.76
CA ARG A 147 8.58 6.33 9.78
C ARG A 147 8.33 4.92 9.23
N LEU A 148 7.89 4.78 7.97
CA LEU A 148 7.62 3.50 7.31
C LEU A 148 8.50 3.26 6.07
N ALA A 149 9.35 4.22 5.70
CA ALA A 149 10.08 4.23 4.43
C ALA A 149 10.90 2.95 4.20
N ASP A 150 11.55 2.43 5.25
CA ASP A 150 12.42 1.25 5.16
C ASP A 150 11.66 -0.09 5.13
N LEU A 151 10.32 -0.06 5.20
CA LEU A 151 9.52 -1.27 5.17
C LEU A 151 9.28 -1.79 3.74
N TRP A 152 9.45 -0.96 2.72
CA TRP A 152 8.97 -1.22 1.37
C TRP A 152 10.13 -1.47 0.40
N ASP A 153 10.05 -2.55 -0.36
CA ASP A 153 11.04 -2.83 -1.41
C ASP A 153 10.75 -2.00 -2.66
N VAL A 154 9.45 -1.83 -2.98
CA VAL A 154 8.96 -0.98 -4.07
C VAL A 154 7.99 0.06 -3.53
N ARG A 155 8.18 1.32 -3.94
CA ARG A 155 7.37 2.46 -3.50
C ARG A 155 6.67 3.09 -4.69
N ILE A 156 5.36 2.94 -4.76
CA ILE A 156 4.51 3.51 -5.80
C ILE A 156 3.68 4.64 -5.17
N ALA A 157 3.68 5.81 -5.80
CA ALA A 157 2.74 6.89 -5.48
C ALA A 157 1.73 7.05 -6.61
N LEU A 158 0.44 7.05 -6.28
CA LEU A 158 -0.59 7.54 -7.19
C LEU A 158 -0.67 9.06 -7.09
N ASP A 159 -0.48 9.71 -8.24
CA ASP A 159 -0.63 11.15 -8.37
C ASP A 159 -2.10 11.55 -8.20
N GLY A 160 -2.30 12.67 -7.52
CA GLY A 160 -3.60 13.21 -7.16
C GLY A 160 -3.42 14.38 -6.22
N ASP A 161 -4.35 15.32 -6.28
CA ASP A 161 -4.35 16.47 -5.39
C ASP A 161 -4.95 16.06 -4.04
N PRO A 162 -4.24 16.29 -2.91
CA PRO A 162 -4.80 16.03 -1.60
C PRO A 162 -5.91 17.05 -1.32
N VAL A 163 -7.14 16.57 -1.15
CA VAL A 163 -8.32 17.40 -0.80
C VAL A 163 -8.85 17.10 0.60
N ASP A 164 -8.46 15.96 1.17
CA ASP A 164 -8.75 15.65 2.56
C ASP A 164 -7.74 16.42 3.45
N PRO A 165 -8.20 17.13 4.50
CA PRO A 165 -7.30 17.94 5.32
C PRO A 165 -6.15 17.16 5.99
N ALA A 166 -6.32 15.86 6.25
CA ALA A 166 -5.23 15.05 6.81
C ALA A 166 -4.20 14.69 5.73
N ASP A 167 -4.67 14.48 4.49
CA ASP A 167 -3.80 14.28 3.33
C ASP A 167 -3.04 15.57 2.98
N GLU A 168 -3.68 16.74 3.05
CA GLU A 168 -3.01 18.03 2.84
C GLU A 168 -1.83 18.20 3.81
N ILE A 169 -2.04 17.91 5.10
CA ILE A 169 -0.98 17.93 6.11
C ILE A 169 0.12 16.94 5.77
N ALA A 170 -0.24 15.70 5.42
CA ALA A 170 0.73 14.66 5.10
C ALA A 170 1.60 15.01 3.88
N TYR A 171 0.99 15.55 2.83
CA TYR A 171 1.68 15.97 1.60
C TYR A 171 2.58 17.19 1.84
N ALA A 172 2.14 18.12 2.68
CA ALA A 172 2.96 19.27 3.08
C ALA A 172 4.17 18.85 3.94
N GLU A 173 4.03 17.84 4.80
CA GLU A 173 5.14 17.31 5.59
C GLU A 173 6.12 16.47 4.76
N SER A 174 5.61 15.58 3.89
CA SER A 174 6.41 14.67 3.08
C SER A 174 5.60 14.13 1.91
N ASP A 175 5.69 14.79 0.75
CA ASP A 175 5.00 14.36 -0.46
C ASP A 175 5.47 12.95 -0.91
N PRO A 176 4.58 11.94 -0.97
CA PRO A 176 4.94 10.57 -1.34
C PRO A 176 5.51 10.48 -2.77
N ARG A 177 5.17 11.43 -3.65
CA ARG A 177 5.63 11.46 -5.05
C ARG A 177 7.12 11.76 -5.17
N LEU A 178 7.71 12.41 -4.18
CA LEU A 178 9.14 12.75 -4.17
C LEU A 178 10.03 11.60 -3.69
N VAL A 179 9.45 10.61 -3.00
CA VAL A 179 10.19 9.47 -2.44
C VAL A 179 9.83 8.13 -3.10
N ALA A 180 8.80 8.09 -3.93
CA ALA A 180 8.41 6.91 -4.68
C ALA A 180 9.39 6.63 -5.84
N SER A 181 9.64 5.34 -6.12
CA SER A 181 10.38 4.91 -7.31
C SER A 181 9.53 4.95 -8.58
N ILE A 182 8.20 4.89 -8.41
CA ILE A 182 7.22 4.92 -9.49
C ILE A 182 6.11 5.89 -9.11
N VAL A 183 5.87 6.91 -9.94
CA VAL A 183 4.69 7.78 -9.78
C VAL A 183 3.73 7.54 -10.94
N VAL A 184 2.45 7.38 -10.63
CA VAL A 184 1.41 7.01 -11.60
C VAL A 184 0.26 8.01 -11.56
N ASP A 185 -0.05 8.64 -12.69
CA ASP A 185 -1.31 9.35 -12.90
C ASP A 185 -2.41 8.34 -13.19
N ASN A 186 -3.36 8.21 -12.26
CA ASN A 186 -4.49 7.28 -12.33
C ASN A 186 -5.84 8.02 -12.42
N ARG A 187 -5.87 9.28 -12.87
CA ARG A 187 -7.11 10.08 -13.01
C ARG A 187 -8.07 9.53 -14.07
N ASP A 188 -7.54 8.89 -15.10
CA ASP A 188 -8.30 7.99 -15.98
C ASP A 188 -7.87 6.54 -15.68
N PRO A 189 -8.63 5.79 -14.85
CA PRO A 189 -8.28 4.42 -14.50
C PRO A 189 -8.16 3.48 -15.70
N GLY A 190 -8.83 3.77 -16.83
CA GLY A 190 -8.71 2.96 -18.05
C GLY A 190 -7.38 3.16 -18.77
N HIS A 191 -6.72 4.29 -18.56
CA HIS A 191 -5.48 4.70 -19.23
C HIS A 191 -4.47 5.33 -18.26
N PRO A 192 -4.02 4.59 -17.23
CA PRO A 192 -3.02 5.09 -16.30
C PRO A 192 -1.71 5.41 -17.01
N ARG A 193 -0.97 6.40 -16.50
CA ARG A 193 0.30 6.85 -17.09
C ARG A 193 1.36 7.02 -16.03
N ARG A 194 2.61 6.67 -16.36
CA ARG A 194 3.74 7.00 -15.49
C ARG A 194 4.01 8.51 -15.57
N ARG A 195 4.31 9.12 -14.42
CA ARG A 195 4.89 10.46 -14.34
C ARG A 195 6.36 10.36 -13.99
N PHE A 196 7.15 11.14 -14.69
CA PHE A 196 8.55 11.36 -14.36
C PHE A 196 8.63 12.73 -13.71
N PHE A 197 9.06 12.76 -12.46
CA PHE A 197 9.47 13.99 -11.81
C PHE A 197 10.92 14.17 -12.19
N ASP A 198 11.22 15.22 -12.96
CA ASP A 198 12.60 15.59 -13.24
C ASP A 198 13.25 15.95 -11.91
N SER A 199 14.06 15.04 -11.37
CA SER A 199 14.94 15.32 -10.25
C SER A 199 15.98 16.33 -10.73
N CYS A 200 15.78 17.61 -10.38
CA CYS A 200 16.82 18.63 -10.46
C CYS A 200 17.94 18.38 -9.46
#